data_AF-A0A7C4KJT1-F1
#
_entry.id   AF-A0A7C4KJT1-F1
#
_cell.length_a   1.000
_cell.length_b   1.000
_cell.length_c   1.000
_cell.angle_alpha   90.00
_cell.angle_beta   90.00
_cell.angle_gamma   90.00
#
_symmetry.space_group_name_H-M   'P 1'
#
loop_
_entity.id
_entity.type
_entity.pdbx_description
1 polymer ?
#
loop_
_entity_poly.entity_id
_entity_poly.type
_entity_poly.pdbx_seq_one_letter_code
_entity_poly.pdbx_strand_id
1 'polypeptide(L)'
;MIRFELELEMLEGKLQVHHLPEAWNARYQADLKITPSGDHNGCLQDVHWYAGFIGGAFQGYTLGNILSALFYSRALKENPLIPEEMRQGNFATLRNWLRQTIYQYGSIFTTRELVERAGGEGVVIGPYLEYLREKYSRWYDL
;
A
#
# COMPACT_ATOMS: atom_id res chain seq x y z
N MET A 1 4.68 6.08 5.38
CA MET A 1 5.75 6.32 6.36
C MET A 1 5.39 7.46 7.29
N ILE A 2 5.36 8.72 6.83
CA ILE A 2 5.04 9.91 7.66
C ILE A 2 3.95 9.69 8.72
N ARG A 3 2.72 9.35 8.29
CA ARG A 3 1.58 9.18 9.22
C ARG A 3 1.80 8.07 10.26
N PHE A 4 2.32 6.92 9.82
CA PHE A 4 2.59 5.79 10.71
C PHE A 4 3.69 6.09 11.73
N GLU A 5 4.73 6.85 11.34
CA GLU A 5 5.78 7.24 12.28
C GLU A 5 5.28 8.27 13.29
N LEU A 6 4.45 9.23 12.86
CA LEU A 6 3.77 10.15 13.79
C LEU A 6 2.82 9.42 14.75
N GLU A 7 2.11 8.39 14.28
CA GLU A 7 1.32 7.51 15.15
C GLU A 7 2.18 6.84 16.23
N LEU A 8 3.33 6.28 15.85
CA LEU A 8 4.24 5.65 16.80
C LEU A 8 4.78 6.67 17.81
N GLU A 9 5.23 7.84 17.36
CA GLU A 9 5.74 8.88 18.26
C GLU A 9 4.68 9.36 19.25
N MET A 10 3.42 9.50 18.83
CA MET A 10 2.31 9.84 19.72
C MET A 10 1.98 8.71 20.71
N LEU A 11 1.92 7.46 20.24
CA LEU A 11 1.63 6.29 21.08
C LEU A 11 2.73 6.01 22.11
N GLU A 12 3.99 6.26 21.76
CA GLU A 12 5.14 6.13 22.65
C GLU A 12 5.31 7.35 23.58
N GLY A 13 4.45 8.37 23.47
CA GLY A 13 4.50 9.59 24.28
C GLY A 13 5.64 10.54 23.94
N LYS A 14 6.35 10.30 22.83
CA LYS A 14 7.46 11.14 22.32
C LYS A 14 6.94 12.41 21.65
N LEU A 15 5.74 12.37 21.09
CA LEU A 15 5.07 13.51 20.47
C LEU A 15 3.76 13.83 21.20
N GLN A 16 3.67 15.04 21.74
CA GLN A 16 2.42 15.57 22.29
C GLN A 16 1.51 16.05 21.15
N VAL A 17 0.21 15.78 21.23
CA VAL A 17 -0.75 16.07 20.14
C VAL A 17 -0.76 17.54 19.71
N HIS A 18 -0.56 18.49 20.63
CA HIS A 18 -0.53 19.91 20.29
C HIS A 18 0.69 20.32 19.44
N HIS A 19 1.73 19.50 19.38
CA HIS A 19 2.90 19.69 18.49
C HIS A 19 2.77 18.93 17.15
N LEU A 20 1.65 18.24 16.91
CA LEU A 20 1.42 17.48 15.69
C LEU A 20 1.47 18.35 14.42
N PRO A 21 0.92 19.58 14.38
CA PRO A 21 1.03 20.43 13.19
C PRO A 21 2.47 20.70 12.77
N GLU A 22 3.33 21.07 13.72
CA GLU A 22 4.75 21.35 13.47
C GLU A 22 5.50 20.08 13.07
N ALA A 23 5.28 18.97 13.78
CA ALA A 23 5.91 17.69 13.47
C ALA A 23 5.51 17.19 12.07
N TRP A 24 4.24 17.31 11.71
CA TRP A 24 3.74 16.97 10.38
C TRP A 24 4.46 17.75 9.28
N ASN A 25 4.52 19.08 9.43
CA ASN A 25 5.17 19.97 8.46
C ASN A 25 6.66 19.64 8.33
N ALA A 26 7.34 19.40 9.46
CA ALA A 26 8.74 18.98 9.47
C ALA A 26 8.96 17.66 8.72
N ARG A 27 8.10 16.66 8.92
CA ARG A 27 8.19 15.36 8.22
C ARG A 27 7.90 15.48 6.72
N TYR A 28 6.88 16.25 6.33
CA TYR A 28 6.60 16.52 4.91
C TYR A 28 7.76 17.23 4.22
N GLN A 29 8.38 18.20 4.90
CA GLN A 29 9.55 18.89 4.35
C GLN A 29 10.77 17.95 4.28
N ALA A 30 10.99 17.09 5.28
CA ALA A 30 12.11 16.15 5.29
C ALA A 30 11.98 15.10 4.18
N ASP A 31 10.80 14.47 4.06
CA ASP A 31 10.59 13.28 3.23
C ASP A 31 10.17 13.65 1.80
N LEU A 32 9.38 14.72 1.62
CA LEU A 32 8.79 15.11 0.34
C LEU A 32 9.23 16.49 -0.18
N LYS A 33 10.05 17.23 0.59
CA LYS A 33 10.57 18.56 0.23
C LYS A 33 9.49 19.62 -0.02
N ILE A 34 8.33 19.46 0.62
CA ILE A 34 7.23 20.41 0.55
C ILE A 34 6.69 20.70 1.95
N THR A 35 6.15 21.91 2.15
CA THR A 35 5.44 22.31 3.36
C THR A 35 3.97 22.59 2.99
N PRO A 36 2.98 22.00 3.69
CA PRO A 36 1.58 22.34 3.51
C PRO A 36 1.33 23.85 3.67
N SER A 37 0.42 24.42 2.88
CA SER A 37 0.03 25.84 2.97
C SER A 37 -0.79 26.21 4.22
N GLY A 38 -1.19 25.20 5.01
CA GLY A 38 -1.90 25.33 6.27
C GLY A 38 -2.40 23.95 6.74
N ASP A 39 -2.87 23.87 7.98
CA ASP A 39 -3.17 22.58 8.63
C ASP A 39 -4.30 21.79 7.96
N HIS A 40 -5.21 22.47 7.24
CA HIS A 40 -6.23 21.83 6.40
C HIS A 40 -5.64 20.94 5.28
N ASN A 41 -4.46 21.29 4.77
CA ASN A 41 -3.65 20.45 3.87
C ASN A 41 -2.50 19.75 4.63
N GLY A 42 -2.43 19.93 5.94
CA GLY A 42 -1.43 19.39 6.86
C GLY A 42 -2.04 18.26 7.69
N CYS A 43 -1.87 18.31 9.00
CA CYS A 43 -2.34 17.24 9.89
C CYS A 43 -3.87 17.03 9.88
N LEU A 44 -4.66 18.01 9.44
CA LEU A 44 -6.12 17.88 9.29
C LEU A 44 -6.55 17.29 7.93
N GLN A 45 -5.61 16.93 7.06
CA GLN A 45 -5.89 16.46 5.69
C GLN A 45 -6.75 15.19 5.65
N ASP A 46 -6.55 14.28 6.61
CA ASP A 46 -7.20 12.96 6.64
C ASP A 46 -8.08 12.79 7.88
N VAL A 47 -9.19 12.07 7.70
CA VAL A 47 -10.22 11.90 8.74
C VAL A 47 -9.85 10.89 9.83
N HIS A 48 -8.89 9.99 9.59
CA HIS A 48 -8.69 8.76 10.37
C HIS A 48 -8.49 9.02 11.87
N TRP A 49 -7.66 9.98 12.24
CA TRP A 49 -7.39 10.32 13.65
C TRP A 49 -8.51 11.13 14.31
N TYR A 50 -9.48 11.63 13.53
CA TYR A 50 -10.63 12.39 14.00
C TYR A 50 -11.89 11.53 14.13
N ALA A 51 -11.99 10.46 13.34
CA ALA A 51 -13.12 9.52 13.36
C ALA A 51 -12.81 8.19 14.07
N GLY A 52 -11.59 7.99 14.53
CA GLY A 52 -11.13 6.76 15.17
C GLY A 52 -10.06 7.02 16.22
N PHE A 53 -9.33 5.96 16.58
CA PHE A 53 -8.17 6.07 17.46
C PHE A 53 -6.90 6.39 16.66
N ILE A 54 -5.93 7.01 17.31
CA ILE A 54 -4.58 7.20 16.77
C ILE A 54 -3.84 5.87 16.87
N GLY A 55 -3.27 5.41 15.75
CA GLY A 55 -2.47 4.18 15.70
C GLY A 55 -2.99 3.16 14.70
N GLY A 56 -2.14 2.77 13.75
CA GLY A 56 -2.46 1.66 12.88
C GLY A 56 -3.47 2.00 11.78
N ALA A 57 -3.68 3.27 11.46
CA ALA A 57 -4.71 3.68 10.51
C ALA A 57 -4.25 3.60 9.05
N PHE A 58 -2.94 3.68 8.78
CA PHE A 58 -2.44 3.96 7.42
C PHE A 58 -1.57 2.86 6.80
N GLN A 59 -0.92 2.01 7.58
CA GLN A 59 -0.01 0.97 7.08
C GLN A 59 -0.72 -0.02 6.14
N GLY A 60 -2.03 -0.21 6.30
CA GLY A 60 -2.86 -1.03 5.42
C GLY A 60 -2.80 -0.59 3.94
N TYR A 61 -2.71 0.71 3.67
CA TYR A 61 -2.59 1.22 2.30
C TYR A 61 -1.28 0.77 1.63
N THR A 62 -0.16 0.87 2.35
CA THR A 62 1.14 0.44 1.84
C THR A 62 1.21 -1.08 1.70
N LEU A 63 0.65 -1.83 2.65
CA LEU A 63 0.55 -3.29 2.54
C LEU A 63 -0.29 -3.71 1.33
N GLY A 64 -1.41 -3.02 1.05
CA GLY A 64 -2.22 -3.25 -0.14
C GLY A 64 -1.44 -3.04 -1.44
N ASN A 65 -0.62 -1.98 -1.53
CA ASN A 65 0.26 -1.74 -2.68
C ASN A 65 1.23 -2.92 -2.90
N ILE A 66 1.91 -3.36 -1.84
CA ILE A 66 2.87 -4.48 -1.91
C ILE A 66 2.17 -5.78 -2.33
N LEU A 67 1.05 -6.10 -1.67
CA LEU A 67 0.30 -7.32 -1.93
C LEU A 67 -0.31 -7.35 -3.34
N SER A 68 -0.75 -6.19 -3.87
CA SER A 68 -1.32 -6.13 -5.21
C SER A 68 -0.34 -6.58 -6.29
N ALA A 69 0.91 -6.10 -6.25
CA ALA A 69 1.95 -6.50 -7.19
C ALA A 69 2.40 -7.94 -6.97
N LEU A 70 2.46 -8.40 -5.71
CA LEU A 70 2.76 -9.80 -5.40
C LEU A 70 1.73 -10.73 -6.04
N PHE A 71 0.44 -10.52 -5.77
CA PHE A 71 -0.62 -11.37 -6.30
C PHE A 71 -0.70 -11.30 -7.83
N TYR A 72 -0.57 -10.10 -8.41
CA TYR A 72 -0.58 -9.94 -9.86
C TYR A 72 0.61 -10.65 -10.54
N SER A 73 1.82 -10.54 -9.99
CA SER A 73 3.00 -11.26 -10.49
C SER A 73 2.79 -12.78 -10.48
N ARG A 74 2.13 -13.32 -9.45
CA ARG A 74 1.78 -14.76 -9.39
C ARG A 74 0.74 -15.14 -10.43
N ALA A 75 -0.31 -14.35 -10.57
CA ALA A 75 -1.31 -14.55 -11.63
C ALA A 75 -0.67 -14.58 -13.02
N LEU A 76 0.29 -13.69 -13.30
CA LEU A 76 1.01 -13.63 -14.57
C LEU A 76 1.93 -14.83 -14.82
N LYS A 77 2.57 -15.36 -13.78
CA LYS A 77 3.40 -16.57 -13.90
C LYS A 77 2.58 -17.79 -14.32
N GLU A 78 1.36 -17.91 -13.81
CA GLU A 78 0.46 -19.01 -14.16
C GLU A 78 -0.29 -18.74 -15.48
N ASN A 79 -0.63 -17.49 -15.77
CA ASN A 79 -1.42 -17.09 -16.93
C ASN A 79 -0.78 -15.89 -17.66
N PRO A 80 0.26 -16.12 -18.49
CA PRO A 80 0.98 -15.04 -19.17
C PRO A 80 0.14 -14.22 -20.15
N LEU A 81 -1.04 -14.71 -20.56
CA LEU A 81 -1.95 -14.04 -21.49
C LEU A 81 -2.77 -12.91 -20.85
N ILE A 82 -2.83 -12.84 -19.52
CA ILE A 82 -3.63 -11.84 -18.78
C ILE A 82 -3.47 -10.40 -19.32
N PRO A 83 -2.26 -9.87 -19.59
CA PRO A 83 -2.12 -8.51 -20.08
C PRO A 83 -2.75 -8.30 -21.46
N GLU A 84 -2.69 -9.29 -22.34
CA GLU A 84 -3.28 -9.22 -23.67
C GLU A 84 -4.81 -9.33 -23.62
N GLU A 85 -5.34 -10.24 -22.80
CA GLU A 85 -6.79 -10.36 -22.58
C GLU A 85 -7.38 -9.06 -22.01
N MET A 86 -6.69 -8.44 -21.04
CA MET A 86 -7.07 -7.15 -20.48
C MET A 86 -7.08 -6.04 -21.53
N ARG A 87 -6.13 -6.02 -22.48
CA ARG A 87 -6.12 -5.07 -23.60
C ARG A 87 -7.35 -5.22 -24.49
N GLN A 88 -7.92 -6.42 -24.57
CA GLN A 88 -9.14 -6.72 -25.32
C GLN A 88 -10.42 -6.53 -24.47
N GLY A 89 -10.30 -6.01 -23.24
CA GLY A 89 -11.42 -5.83 -22.32
C GLY A 89 -11.88 -7.13 -21.64
N ASN A 90 -11.15 -8.24 -21.80
CA ASN A 90 -11.44 -9.51 -21.15
C ASN A 90 -10.66 -9.66 -19.85
N PHE A 91 -11.35 -9.58 -18.72
CA PHE A 91 -10.76 -9.73 -17.38
C PHE A 91 -11.06 -11.10 -16.74
N ALA A 92 -11.66 -12.03 -17.49
CA ALA A 92 -12.17 -13.28 -16.93
C ALA A 92 -11.05 -14.13 -16.30
N THR A 93 -9.91 -14.26 -16.96
CA THR A 93 -8.77 -15.05 -16.49
C THR A 93 -8.23 -14.51 -15.16
N LEU A 94 -7.90 -13.21 -15.11
CA LEU A 94 -7.41 -12.58 -13.87
C LEU A 94 -8.45 -12.65 -12.75
N ARG A 95 -9.72 -12.34 -13.03
CA ARG A 95 -10.80 -12.38 -12.02
C ARG A 95 -11.00 -13.80 -11.48
N ASN A 96 -10.97 -14.81 -12.34
CA ASN A 96 -11.13 -16.20 -11.94
C ASN A 96 -9.97 -16.66 -11.07
N TRP A 97 -8.74 -16.32 -11.45
CA TRP A 97 -7.55 -16.57 -10.64
C TRP A 97 -7.68 -15.91 -9.25
N LEU A 98 -8.01 -14.62 -9.19
CA LEU A 98 -8.19 -13.91 -7.92
C LEU A 98 -9.30 -14.52 -7.07
N ARG A 99 -10.41 -14.97 -7.68
CA ARG A 99 -11.50 -15.64 -6.96
C ARG A 99 -11.05 -16.96 -6.35
N GLN A 100 -10.35 -17.78 -7.12
CA GLN A 100 -9.88 -19.10 -6.70
C GLN A 100 -8.72 -19.04 -5.70
N THR A 101 -7.86 -18.04 -5.82
CA THR A 101 -6.66 -17.94 -4.99
C THR A 101 -6.89 -17.08 -3.74
N ILE A 102 -7.78 -16.08 -3.81
CA ILE A 102 -7.94 -15.07 -2.77
C ILE A 102 -9.38 -14.99 -2.27
N TYR A 103 -10.32 -14.59 -3.13
CA TYR A 103 -11.62 -14.09 -2.66
C TYR A 103 -12.51 -15.15 -2.02
N GLN A 104 -12.46 -16.40 -2.50
CA GLN A 104 -13.34 -17.45 -2.00
C GLN A 104 -13.10 -17.81 -0.52
N TYR A 105 -11.94 -17.46 0.04
CA TYR A 105 -11.55 -17.84 1.40
C TYR A 105 -12.02 -16.86 2.47
N GLY A 106 -12.41 -15.64 2.10
CA GLY A 106 -12.77 -14.60 3.07
C GLY A 106 -11.69 -14.42 4.14
N SER A 107 -12.05 -14.63 5.40
CA SER A 107 -11.16 -14.50 6.56
C SER A 107 -10.71 -15.84 7.15
N ILE A 108 -10.81 -16.95 6.41
CA ILE A 108 -10.41 -18.29 6.90
C ILE A 108 -8.89 -18.39 7.09
N PHE A 109 -8.11 -17.64 6.31
CA PHE A 109 -6.65 -17.63 6.39
C PHE A 109 -6.14 -16.26 6.84
N THR A 110 -5.04 -16.28 7.60
CA THR A 110 -4.24 -15.09 7.82
C THR A 110 -3.64 -14.60 6.50
N THR A 111 -3.25 -13.32 6.45
CA THR A 111 -2.60 -12.74 5.25
C THR A 111 -1.37 -13.54 4.83
N ARG A 112 -0.57 -14.03 5.79
CA ARG A 112 0.63 -14.82 5.52
C ARG A 112 0.26 -16.15 4.85
N GLU A 113 -0.65 -16.91 5.44
CA GLU A 113 -1.10 -18.19 4.89
C GLU A 113 -1.73 -18.02 3.50
N LEU A 114 -2.47 -16.93 3.28
CA LEU A 114 -3.07 -16.64 1.98
C LEU A 114 -2.01 -16.34 0.91
N VAL A 115 -0.96 -15.59 1.27
CA VAL A 115 0.18 -15.33 0.38
C VAL A 115 0.96 -16.60 0.08
N GLU A 116 1.20 -17.45 1.08
CA GLU A 116 1.87 -18.74 0.90
C GLU A 116 1.06 -19.67 -0.02
N ARG A 117 -0.27 -19.73 0.14
CA ARG A 117 -1.17 -20.47 -0.74
C ARG A 117 -1.21 -19.93 -2.18
N ALA A 118 -0.98 -18.64 -2.37
CA ALA A 118 -0.82 -18.03 -3.70
C ALA A 118 0.57 -18.28 -4.33
N GLY A 119 1.39 -19.14 -3.73
CA GLY A 119 2.73 -19.49 -4.20
C GLY A 119 3.81 -18.47 -3.81
N GLY A 120 3.56 -17.64 -2.80
CA GLY A 120 4.54 -16.71 -2.21
C GLY A 120 5.33 -17.31 -1.05
N GLU A 121 6.41 -16.65 -0.64
CA GLU A 121 7.21 -17.02 0.55
C GLU A 121 6.95 -16.06 1.73
N GLY A 122 5.84 -15.29 1.66
CA GLY A 122 5.48 -14.23 2.60
C GLY A 122 5.31 -12.87 1.92
N VAL A 123 5.03 -11.84 2.72
CA VAL A 123 4.83 -10.47 2.22
C VAL A 123 6.18 -9.86 1.85
N VAL A 124 6.49 -9.88 0.55
CA VAL A 124 7.78 -9.40 0.01
C VAL A 124 7.58 -8.17 -0.89
N ILE A 125 8.48 -7.19 -0.76
CA ILE A 125 8.41 -5.92 -1.49
C ILE A 125 8.92 -6.01 -2.95
N GLY A 126 9.67 -7.06 -3.28
CA GLY A 126 10.35 -7.23 -4.58
C GLY A 126 9.45 -7.03 -5.80
N PRO A 127 8.33 -7.76 -5.93
CA PRO A 127 7.43 -7.61 -7.08
C PRO A 127 6.87 -6.20 -7.25
N TYR A 128 6.63 -5.49 -6.14
CA TYR A 128 6.14 -4.11 -6.17
C TYR A 128 7.20 -3.14 -6.68
N LEU A 129 8.46 -3.30 -6.25
CA LEU A 129 9.56 -2.47 -6.74
C LEU A 129 9.88 -2.75 -8.21
N GLU A 130 9.85 -4.02 -8.63
CA GLU A 130 10.02 -4.41 -10.02
C GLU A 130 8.95 -3.76 -10.91
N TYR A 131 7.67 -3.90 -10.54
CA TYR A 131 6.55 -3.24 -11.24
C TYR A 131 6.76 -1.73 -11.38
N LEU A 132 7.11 -1.03 -10.29
CA LEU A 132 7.32 0.41 -10.33
C LEU A 132 8.52 0.77 -11.21
N ARG A 133 9.66 0.08 -11.07
CA ARG A 133 10.85 0.37 -11.87
C ARG A 133 10.57 0.18 -13.35
N GLU A 134 10.03 -0.96 -13.76
CA GLU A 134 9.72 -1.23 -15.16
C GLU A 134 8.77 -0.19 -15.76
N LYS A 135 7.68 0.09 -15.06
CA LYS A 135 6.66 1.03 -15.54
C LYS A 135 7.19 2.45 -15.66
N TYR A 136 7.84 2.94 -14.61
CA TYR A 136 8.28 4.34 -14.57
C TYR A 136 9.58 4.56 -15.35
N SER A 137 10.53 3.62 -15.40
CA SER A 137 11.69 3.72 -16.30
C SER A 137 11.28 3.80 -17.76
N ARG A 138 10.24 3.05 -18.17
CA ARG A 138 9.73 3.12 -19.54
C ARG A 138 9.11 4.47 -19.90
N TRP A 139 8.50 5.16 -18.93
CA TRP A 139 7.79 6.42 -19.18
C TRP A 139 8.68 7.65 -19.06
N TYR A 140 9.72 7.57 -18.23
CA TYR A 140 10.61 8.68 -17.90
C TYR A 140 12.04 8.46 -18.42
N ASP A 141 12.29 7.40 -19.17
CA ASP A 141 13.61 7.01 -19.71
C ASP A 141 14.72 7.00 -18.64
N LEU A 142 14.45 6.34 -17.50
CA LEU A 142 15.34 6.20 -16.34
C LEU A 142 16.13 4.89 -16.33
#